data_AF-A0A7R9U098-F1
#
_entry.id   AF-A0A7R9U098-F1
#
_cell.length_a   1.000
_cell.length_b   1.000
_cell.length_c   1.000
_cell.angle_alpha   90.00
_cell.angle_beta   90.00
_cell.angle_gamma   90.00
#
_symmetry.space_group_name_H-M   'P 1'
#
loop_
_entity.id
_entity.type
_entity.pdbx_description
1 polymer ?
#
loop_
_entity_poly.entity_id
_entity_poly.type
_entity_poly.pdbx_seq_one_letter_code
_entity_poly.pdbx_strand_id
1 'polypeptide(L)'
;DARRGLRATLAVVLGARELPHGARRAVALARLEVTVRYAPLLRREPALVAPALRAFLGPHGMRHPSPAVSGRAGYLFCRFVKVFSKGGELLPHLEEAVNAVGDLLAPAAEAAGKAAPVGATVRNAPDDKLYVFEAVGNMLGLEAVPEQAQASHTSAVVNLLAGGLAGMDDGGAILAEPAASAAAAAVTKLCVCVAALSKGFPKKLLAARPAVAAPLVGALGLAARATRRLGGGECGGCGARAACARVAALLHRLVEAVGAPALEHVPLVVELLLSGGEAADLTSAMTLCGQLATRFRGDAAAGELVCGAMGRLVPLTVAMVNGGSGSGAEVVGGNGSAVGIVGDAASQNTEEARVRNELQKAIIALSFSLTTAALCGALLTPTPAGPPCLDALASLMLTCAAEHPEMGVRKLCVSTAANMVREWLPRDANALVQGFDTFAIDRFAVDACLQMPLRPGFPLKDAGAAMALGEAAKFLLLVAERRPERVLAHTQAVLAGSATAAEACTLLAGGVGGGPALRKVLTRAGEEARAAAAPAEAAL
;
A
#
# COMPACT_ATOMS: atom_id res chain seq x y z
N ASP A 1 1.84 -18.41 -49.76
CA ASP A 1 0.81 -19.38 -49.33
C ASP A 1 0.71 -19.65 -47.83
N ALA A 2 1.78 -19.56 -47.04
CA ALA A 2 1.74 -19.81 -45.59
C ALA A 2 0.70 -18.97 -44.80
N ARG A 3 0.49 -17.69 -45.17
CA ARG A 3 -0.54 -16.84 -44.53
C ARG A 3 -1.98 -17.29 -44.85
N ARG A 4 -2.22 -17.88 -46.03
CA ARG A 4 -3.52 -18.47 -46.40
C ARG A 4 -3.77 -19.74 -45.60
N GLY A 5 -2.75 -20.60 -45.46
CA GLY A 5 -2.82 -21.80 -44.62
C GLY A 5 -3.14 -21.48 -43.16
N LEU A 6 -2.41 -20.55 -42.54
CA LEU A 6 -2.65 -20.14 -41.15
C LEU A 6 -4.07 -19.55 -40.95
N ARG A 7 -4.56 -18.75 -41.91
CA ARG A 7 -5.94 -18.23 -41.87
C ARG A 7 -6.98 -19.35 -41.93
N ALA A 8 -6.82 -20.31 -42.82
CA ALA A 8 -7.70 -21.48 -42.90
C ALA A 8 -7.68 -22.29 -41.61
N THR A 9 -6.50 -22.52 -41.03
CA THR A 9 -6.36 -23.20 -39.73
C THR A 9 -7.04 -22.42 -38.60
N LEU A 10 -6.88 -21.10 -38.54
CA LEU A 10 -7.55 -20.27 -37.53
C LEU A 10 -9.06 -20.26 -37.73
N ALA A 11 -9.56 -20.22 -38.96
CA ALA A 11 -10.98 -20.34 -39.24
C ALA A 11 -11.54 -21.70 -38.78
N VAL A 12 -10.77 -22.78 -38.91
CA VAL A 12 -11.16 -24.10 -38.37
C VAL A 12 -11.12 -24.10 -36.84
N VAL A 13 -10.04 -23.62 -36.22
CA VAL A 13 -9.87 -23.66 -34.74
C VAL A 13 -10.83 -22.70 -34.02
N LEU A 14 -11.12 -21.53 -34.60
CA LEU A 14 -11.95 -20.49 -34.01
C LEU A 14 -13.40 -20.56 -34.49
N GLY A 15 -13.62 -20.84 -35.77
CA GLY A 15 -14.94 -20.92 -36.41
C GLY A 15 -15.64 -22.27 -36.29
N ALA A 16 -14.95 -23.34 -35.89
CA ALA A 16 -15.63 -24.60 -35.59
C ALA A 16 -16.51 -24.44 -34.34
N ARG A 17 -17.81 -24.67 -34.51
CA ARG A 17 -18.76 -24.79 -33.38
C ARG A 17 -18.30 -25.88 -32.42
N GLU A 18 -17.79 -27.00 -32.94
CA GLU A 18 -17.29 -28.12 -32.16
C GLU A 18 -15.96 -28.63 -32.72
N LEU A 19 -14.94 -28.72 -31.86
CA LEU A 19 -13.71 -29.44 -32.16
C LEU A 19 -13.86 -30.88 -31.67
N PRO A 20 -13.34 -31.89 -32.39
CA PRO A 20 -13.26 -33.25 -31.88
C PRO A 20 -12.60 -33.27 -30.51
N HIS A 21 -13.26 -33.89 -29.53
CA HIS A 21 -12.81 -33.93 -28.14
C HIS A 21 -12.58 -32.53 -27.51
N GLY A 22 -13.27 -31.49 -27.96
CA GLY A 22 -13.14 -30.12 -27.46
C GLY A 22 -13.50 -29.94 -25.98
N ALA A 23 -14.19 -30.92 -25.38
CA ALA A 23 -14.44 -30.98 -23.93
C ALA A 23 -13.28 -31.62 -23.14
N ARG A 24 -12.25 -32.17 -23.81
CA ARG A 24 -11.05 -32.66 -23.13
C ARG A 24 -10.16 -31.47 -22.77
N ARG A 25 -9.66 -31.48 -21.53
CA ARG A 25 -8.80 -30.44 -20.95
C ARG A 25 -7.68 -29.97 -21.88
N ALA A 26 -6.93 -30.89 -22.49
CA ALA A 26 -5.79 -30.53 -23.34
C ALA A 26 -6.20 -29.78 -24.62
N VAL A 27 -7.31 -30.21 -25.26
CA VAL A 27 -7.81 -29.61 -26.50
C VAL A 27 -8.41 -28.24 -26.21
N ALA A 28 -9.19 -28.12 -25.14
CA ALA A 28 -9.77 -26.85 -24.70
C ALA A 28 -8.67 -25.81 -24.44
N LEU A 29 -7.65 -26.14 -23.63
CA LEU A 29 -6.55 -25.23 -23.34
C LEU A 29 -5.75 -24.85 -24.58
N ALA A 30 -5.38 -25.83 -25.41
CA ALA A 30 -4.64 -25.56 -26.64
C ALA A 30 -5.42 -24.62 -27.57
N ARG A 31 -6.74 -24.82 -27.69
CA ARG A 31 -7.62 -23.92 -28.45
C ARG A 31 -7.53 -22.49 -27.91
N LEU A 32 -7.76 -22.30 -26.61
CA LEU A 32 -7.75 -20.97 -26.00
C LEU A 32 -6.37 -20.28 -26.12
N GLU A 33 -5.27 -21.01 -25.94
CA GLU A 33 -3.92 -20.46 -26.07
C GLU A 33 -3.59 -20.05 -27.52
N VAL A 34 -3.99 -20.86 -28.51
CA VAL A 34 -3.88 -20.52 -29.92
C VAL A 34 -4.70 -19.26 -30.23
N THR A 35 -5.93 -19.17 -29.72
CA THR A 35 -6.79 -17.98 -29.88
C THR A 35 -6.09 -16.71 -29.36
N VAL A 36 -5.49 -16.75 -28.16
CA VAL A 36 -4.76 -15.60 -27.60
C VAL A 36 -3.50 -15.29 -28.41
N ARG A 37 -2.70 -16.30 -28.74
CA ARG A 37 -1.43 -16.14 -29.46
C ARG A 37 -1.63 -15.46 -30.81
N TYR A 38 -2.72 -15.80 -31.51
CA TYR A 38 -3.02 -15.28 -32.84
C TYR A 38 -4.11 -14.21 -32.87
N ALA A 39 -4.57 -13.72 -31.71
CA ALA A 39 -5.56 -12.64 -31.60
C ALA A 39 -5.23 -11.39 -32.48
N PRO A 40 -3.97 -10.94 -32.63
CA PRO A 40 -3.66 -9.81 -33.52
C PRO A 40 -4.07 -10.02 -34.98
N LEU A 41 -4.12 -11.28 -35.45
CA LEU A 41 -4.56 -11.60 -36.81
C LEU A 41 -6.07 -11.43 -37.00
N LEU A 42 -6.86 -11.54 -35.92
CA LEU A 42 -8.31 -11.43 -35.97
C LEU A 42 -8.79 -10.00 -36.25
N ARG A 43 -7.95 -8.98 -36.04
CA ARG A 43 -8.23 -7.61 -36.48
C ARG A 43 -8.47 -7.51 -38.00
N ARG A 44 -7.88 -8.45 -38.76
CA ARG A 44 -8.02 -8.52 -40.22
C ARG A 44 -9.17 -9.42 -40.66
N GLU A 45 -9.79 -10.13 -39.73
CA GLU A 45 -10.85 -11.13 -39.96
C GLU A 45 -11.95 -10.95 -38.90
N PRO A 46 -12.69 -9.82 -38.93
CA PRO A 46 -13.64 -9.46 -37.87
C PRO A 46 -14.74 -10.52 -37.65
N ALA A 47 -15.07 -11.28 -38.70
CA ALA A 47 -16.02 -12.40 -38.62
C ALA A 47 -15.60 -13.50 -37.62
N LEU A 48 -14.31 -13.63 -37.32
CA LEU A 48 -13.77 -14.63 -36.39
C LEU A 48 -13.68 -14.13 -34.94
N VAL A 49 -13.96 -12.84 -34.67
CA VAL A 49 -13.90 -12.27 -33.32
C VAL A 49 -15.01 -12.85 -32.44
N ALA A 50 -16.26 -12.88 -32.92
CA ALA A 50 -17.38 -13.43 -32.14
C ALA A 50 -17.22 -14.92 -31.80
N PRO A 51 -16.86 -15.81 -32.75
CA PRO A 51 -16.57 -17.21 -32.45
C PRO A 51 -15.39 -17.38 -31.47
N ALA A 52 -14.33 -16.58 -31.62
CA ALA A 52 -13.21 -16.59 -30.69
C ALA A 52 -13.63 -16.19 -29.27
N LEU A 53 -14.46 -15.14 -29.12
CA LEU A 53 -15.00 -14.70 -27.84
C LEU A 53 -15.84 -15.80 -27.17
N ARG A 54 -16.78 -16.39 -27.92
CA ARG A 54 -17.65 -17.48 -27.44
C ARG A 54 -16.88 -18.72 -26.98
N ALA A 55 -15.73 -19.00 -27.59
CA ALA A 55 -14.86 -20.09 -27.14
C ALA A 55 -14.39 -19.90 -25.68
N PHE A 56 -14.19 -18.64 -25.24
CA PHE A 56 -13.87 -18.33 -23.84
C PHE A 56 -15.10 -18.36 -22.94
N LEU A 57 -16.23 -17.79 -23.37
CA LEU A 57 -17.43 -17.63 -22.53
C LEU A 57 -18.24 -18.93 -22.34
N GLY A 58 -18.07 -19.89 -23.26
CA GLY A 58 -18.86 -21.12 -23.34
C GLY A 58 -18.31 -22.33 -22.57
N PRO A 59 -18.83 -23.54 -22.86
CA PRO A 59 -18.49 -24.79 -22.16
C PRO A 59 -17.06 -25.27 -22.39
N HIS A 60 -16.37 -24.74 -23.40
CA HIS A 60 -14.96 -25.03 -23.68
C HIS A 60 -13.99 -24.08 -22.96
N GLY A 61 -14.51 -23.05 -22.28
CA GLY A 61 -13.73 -22.05 -21.56
C GLY A 61 -14.16 -21.91 -20.11
N MET A 62 -14.75 -20.78 -19.75
CA MET A 62 -15.07 -20.45 -18.36
C MET A 62 -16.18 -21.32 -17.75
N ARG A 63 -17.01 -21.97 -18.58
CA ARG A 63 -18.02 -22.94 -18.13
C ARG A 63 -17.54 -24.39 -18.20
N HIS A 64 -16.24 -24.60 -18.43
CA HIS A 64 -15.67 -25.94 -18.51
C HIS A 64 -15.70 -26.65 -17.14
N PRO A 65 -16.04 -27.96 -17.07
CA PRO A 65 -16.21 -28.69 -15.81
C PRO A 65 -14.90 -28.81 -15.01
N SER A 66 -13.75 -28.84 -15.68
CA SER A 66 -12.44 -28.82 -15.00
C SER A 66 -12.10 -27.41 -14.48
N PRO A 67 -11.86 -27.23 -13.16
CA PRO A 67 -11.46 -25.95 -12.57
C PRO A 67 -10.16 -25.39 -13.16
N ALA A 68 -9.22 -26.28 -13.53
CA ALA A 68 -7.95 -25.88 -14.14
C ALA A 68 -8.14 -25.22 -15.52
N VAL A 69 -9.20 -25.59 -16.25
CA VAL A 69 -9.52 -24.99 -17.55
C VAL A 69 -10.34 -23.72 -17.36
N SER A 70 -11.39 -23.76 -16.55
CA SER A 70 -12.25 -22.59 -16.34
C SER A 70 -11.52 -21.43 -15.66
N GLY A 71 -10.61 -21.70 -14.72
CA GLY A 71 -9.72 -20.69 -14.16
C GLY A 71 -8.77 -20.10 -15.20
N ARG A 72 -8.02 -20.96 -15.90
CA ARG A 72 -7.09 -20.52 -16.97
C ARG A 72 -7.80 -19.77 -18.11
N ALA A 73 -9.03 -20.13 -18.43
CA ALA A 73 -9.84 -19.49 -19.46
C ALA A 73 -10.12 -18.02 -19.11
N GLY A 74 -10.38 -17.67 -17.85
CA GLY A 74 -10.58 -16.28 -17.42
C GLY A 74 -9.32 -15.42 -17.64
N TYR A 75 -8.15 -15.95 -17.29
CA TYR A 75 -6.87 -15.30 -17.57
C TYR A 75 -6.62 -15.11 -19.08
N LEU A 76 -6.80 -16.18 -19.87
CA LEU A 76 -6.60 -16.12 -21.32
C LEU A 76 -7.60 -15.18 -22.00
N PHE A 77 -8.85 -15.15 -21.54
CA PHE A 77 -9.86 -14.19 -21.98
C PHE A 77 -9.43 -12.74 -21.71
N CYS A 78 -8.92 -12.44 -20.52
CA CYS A 78 -8.39 -11.11 -20.21
C CYS A 78 -7.22 -10.73 -21.13
N ARG A 79 -6.30 -11.66 -21.40
CA ARG A 79 -5.21 -11.42 -22.37
C ARG A 79 -5.74 -11.19 -23.78
N PHE A 80 -6.73 -11.97 -24.21
CA PHE A 80 -7.39 -11.81 -25.50
C PHE A 80 -8.02 -10.42 -25.63
N VAL A 81 -8.82 -10.01 -24.66
CA VAL A 81 -9.47 -8.68 -24.64
C VAL A 81 -8.44 -7.55 -24.70
N LYS A 82 -7.33 -7.67 -23.97
CA LYS A 82 -6.25 -6.68 -23.97
C LYS A 82 -5.56 -6.51 -25.32
N VAL A 83 -5.64 -7.48 -26.22
CA VAL A 83 -5.16 -7.30 -27.60
C VAL A 83 -6.02 -6.28 -28.35
N PHE A 84 -7.29 -6.12 -28.01
CA PHE A 84 -8.23 -5.20 -28.66
C PHE A 84 -8.55 -3.95 -27.82
N SER A 85 -7.84 -3.72 -26.71
CA SER A 85 -8.13 -2.61 -25.76
C SER A 85 -7.96 -1.19 -26.32
N LYS A 86 -7.48 -1.05 -27.56
CA LYS A 86 -7.32 0.23 -28.26
C LYS A 86 -8.19 0.35 -29.52
N GLY A 87 -8.94 -0.70 -29.86
CA GLY A 87 -9.76 -0.74 -31.05
C GLY A 87 -11.24 -0.98 -30.72
N GLY A 88 -12.09 -0.87 -31.73
CA GLY A 88 -13.54 -1.05 -31.59
C GLY A 88 -14.03 -2.46 -31.89
N GLU A 89 -13.14 -3.43 -32.15
CA GLU A 89 -13.51 -4.76 -32.64
C GLU A 89 -14.36 -5.55 -31.64
N LEU A 90 -14.23 -5.25 -30.35
CA LEU A 90 -14.99 -5.89 -29.29
C LEU A 90 -16.29 -5.17 -28.93
N LEU A 91 -16.51 -3.95 -29.44
CA LEU A 91 -17.68 -3.14 -29.12
C LEU A 91 -19.00 -3.84 -29.45
N PRO A 92 -19.18 -4.51 -30.62
CA PRO A 92 -20.41 -5.23 -30.94
C PRO A 92 -20.71 -6.42 -30.03
N HIS A 93 -19.72 -6.85 -29.23
CA HIS A 93 -19.79 -8.02 -28.37
C HIS A 93 -19.77 -7.67 -26.87
N LEU A 94 -19.83 -6.38 -26.54
CA LEU A 94 -19.78 -5.91 -25.16
C LEU A 94 -20.94 -6.48 -24.32
N GLU A 95 -22.17 -6.38 -24.81
CA GLU A 95 -23.35 -6.90 -24.11
C GLU A 95 -23.26 -8.41 -23.89
N GLU A 96 -22.85 -9.17 -24.92
CA GLU A 96 -22.67 -10.63 -24.82
C GLU A 96 -21.63 -10.98 -23.75
N ALA A 97 -20.51 -10.24 -23.69
CA ALA A 97 -19.49 -10.45 -22.68
C ALA A 97 -19.98 -10.07 -21.26
N VAL A 98 -20.65 -8.93 -21.09
CA VAL A 98 -21.18 -8.48 -19.79
C VAL A 98 -22.22 -9.47 -19.26
N ASN A 99 -23.16 -9.91 -20.10
CA ASN A 99 -24.19 -10.89 -19.73
C ASN A 99 -23.58 -12.25 -19.36
N ALA A 100 -22.62 -12.73 -20.15
CA ALA A 100 -21.92 -13.97 -19.84
C ALA A 100 -21.17 -13.93 -18.51
N VAL A 101 -20.66 -12.75 -18.11
CA VAL A 101 -20.06 -12.56 -16.79
C VAL A 101 -21.12 -12.50 -15.69
N GLY A 102 -22.26 -11.85 -15.92
CA GLY A 102 -23.40 -11.90 -15.01
C GLY A 102 -23.83 -13.34 -14.68
N ASP A 103 -23.96 -14.19 -15.70
CA ASP A 103 -24.28 -15.61 -15.53
C ASP A 103 -23.22 -16.37 -14.73
N LEU A 104 -21.94 -16.02 -14.88
CA LEU A 104 -20.84 -16.65 -14.13
C LEU A 104 -20.84 -16.23 -12.65
N LEU A 105 -21.52 -15.14 -12.31
CA LEU A 105 -21.64 -14.60 -10.95
C LEU A 105 -22.94 -14.97 -10.26
N ALA A 106 -23.95 -15.40 -11.03
CA ALA A 106 -25.19 -15.94 -10.48
C ALA A 106 -24.86 -17.11 -9.51
N PRO A 107 -25.55 -17.21 -8.37
CA PRO A 107 -25.36 -18.33 -7.45
C PRO A 107 -25.56 -19.63 -8.23
N ALA A 108 -24.64 -20.59 -8.08
CA ALA A 108 -24.81 -21.94 -8.60
C ALA A 108 -25.90 -22.66 -7.78
N ALA A 109 -27.15 -22.25 -7.95
CA ALA A 109 -28.29 -22.72 -7.17
C ALA A 109 -28.74 -24.16 -7.53
N GLU A 110 -28.12 -24.81 -8.54
CA GLU A 110 -28.57 -26.13 -9.02
C GLU A 110 -27.51 -27.24 -8.95
N ALA A 111 -26.45 -27.11 -8.14
CA ALA A 111 -25.49 -28.21 -7.90
C ALA A 111 -25.58 -28.85 -6.49
N ALA A 112 -26.61 -28.48 -5.70
CA ALA A 112 -26.81 -29.00 -4.35
C ALA A 112 -27.64 -30.29 -4.34
N GLY A 113 -27.09 -31.37 -4.91
CA GLY A 113 -27.64 -32.73 -4.82
C GLY A 113 -26.81 -33.71 -3.98
N LYS A 114 -25.65 -33.28 -3.48
CA LYS A 114 -24.80 -34.09 -2.60
C LYS A 114 -24.26 -33.19 -1.49
N ALA A 115 -24.49 -33.61 -0.25
CA ALA A 115 -24.05 -32.92 0.95
C ALA A 115 -22.58 -32.51 0.83
N ALA A 116 -22.33 -31.22 0.60
CA ALA A 116 -21.02 -30.64 0.77
C ALA A 116 -20.78 -30.51 2.29
N PRO A 117 -19.63 -30.97 2.83
CA PRO A 117 -19.37 -30.88 4.25
C PRO A 117 -19.33 -29.40 4.66
N VAL A 118 -19.86 -29.10 5.85
CA VAL A 118 -19.78 -27.78 6.47
C VAL A 118 -18.30 -27.37 6.53
N GLY A 119 -17.92 -26.40 5.70
CA GLY A 119 -16.52 -26.01 5.45
C GLY A 119 -16.07 -26.08 3.98
N ALA A 120 -16.85 -26.69 3.09
CA ALA A 120 -16.54 -26.78 1.66
C ALA A 120 -17.15 -25.63 0.83
N THR A 121 -16.31 -24.61 0.64
CA THR A 121 -16.06 -23.99 -0.68
C THR A 121 -17.13 -23.06 -1.29
N VAL A 122 -17.54 -22.03 -0.53
CA VAL A 122 -17.54 -20.65 -1.08
C VAL A 122 -16.19 -19.94 -0.80
N ARG A 123 -15.23 -20.66 -0.20
CA ARG A 123 -13.90 -20.15 0.15
C ARG A 123 -12.95 -19.87 -1.01
N ASN A 124 -13.26 -20.24 -2.26
CA ASN A 124 -12.38 -19.97 -3.40
C ASN A 124 -13.22 -19.80 -4.67
N ALA A 125 -13.62 -18.57 -5.02
CA ALA A 125 -13.46 -18.22 -6.43
C ALA A 125 -11.96 -17.95 -6.56
N PRO A 126 -11.14 -18.90 -7.07
CA PRO A 126 -9.70 -18.72 -7.13
C PRO A 126 -9.42 -17.43 -7.92
N ASP A 127 -8.35 -16.72 -7.56
CA ASP A 127 -7.88 -15.48 -8.18
C ASP A 127 -7.99 -15.47 -9.73
N ASP A 128 -7.98 -16.64 -10.36
CA ASP A 128 -8.23 -16.90 -11.77
C ASP A 128 -9.53 -16.30 -12.36
N LYS A 129 -10.61 -16.13 -11.57
CA LYS A 129 -11.85 -15.48 -12.05
C LYS A 129 -11.82 -13.95 -11.95
N LEU A 130 -10.85 -13.37 -11.25
CA LEU A 130 -10.70 -11.90 -11.17
C LEU A 130 -10.36 -11.28 -12.52
N TYR A 131 -9.63 -12.02 -13.36
CA TYR A 131 -9.29 -11.62 -14.72
C TYR A 131 -10.51 -11.35 -15.59
N VAL A 132 -11.65 -11.97 -15.28
CA VAL A 132 -12.90 -11.76 -16.00
C VAL A 132 -13.45 -10.36 -15.77
N PHE A 133 -13.41 -9.88 -14.52
CA PHE A 133 -13.78 -8.51 -14.19
C PHE A 133 -12.82 -7.50 -14.81
N GLU A 134 -11.51 -7.78 -14.76
CA GLU A 134 -10.53 -6.93 -15.44
C GLU A 134 -10.78 -6.88 -16.95
N ALA A 135 -11.14 -8.00 -17.58
CA ALA A 135 -11.49 -8.05 -19.00
C ALA A 135 -12.75 -7.22 -19.31
N VAL A 136 -13.82 -7.35 -18.53
CA VAL A 136 -15.02 -6.52 -18.67
C VAL A 136 -14.69 -5.04 -18.49
N GLY A 137 -13.86 -4.69 -17.51
CA GLY A 137 -13.39 -3.33 -17.32
C GLY A 137 -12.58 -2.79 -18.51
N ASN A 138 -11.78 -3.64 -19.17
CA ASN A 138 -11.06 -3.25 -20.40
C ASN A 138 -12.02 -3.00 -21.57
N MET A 139 -13.09 -3.79 -21.71
CA MET A 139 -14.09 -3.60 -22.76
C MET A 139 -14.95 -2.35 -22.49
N LEU A 140 -15.39 -2.16 -21.26
CA LEU A 140 -16.13 -0.95 -20.84
C LEU A 140 -15.26 0.30 -20.92
N GLY A 141 -13.96 0.17 -20.66
CA GLY A 141 -12.99 1.26 -20.70
C GLY A 141 -12.60 1.74 -22.10
N LEU A 142 -13.18 1.19 -23.17
CA LEU A 142 -13.00 1.71 -24.52
C LEU A 142 -13.70 3.07 -24.67
N GLU A 143 -12.98 4.09 -25.13
CA GLU A 143 -13.52 5.45 -25.29
C GLU A 143 -14.73 5.52 -26.23
N ALA A 144 -14.79 4.61 -27.20
CA ALA A 144 -15.87 4.47 -28.16
C ALA A 144 -17.20 4.01 -27.54
N VAL A 145 -17.20 3.45 -26.33
CA VAL A 145 -18.43 3.09 -25.62
C VAL A 145 -19.07 4.39 -25.10
N PRO A 146 -20.36 4.64 -25.39
CA PRO A 146 -21.07 5.80 -24.85
C PRO A 146 -21.05 5.81 -23.31
N GLU A 147 -20.88 6.99 -22.71
CA GLU A 147 -20.79 7.14 -21.25
C GLU A 147 -21.99 6.54 -20.51
N GLN A 148 -23.20 6.76 -21.03
CA GLN A 148 -24.42 6.21 -20.43
C GLN A 148 -24.41 4.67 -20.40
N ALA A 149 -23.92 4.03 -21.47
CA ALA A 149 -23.82 2.58 -21.54
C ALA A 149 -22.72 2.06 -20.58
N GLN A 150 -21.57 2.75 -20.51
CA GLN A 150 -20.52 2.41 -19.54
C GLN A 150 -21.02 2.47 -18.11
N ALA A 151 -21.72 3.55 -17.74
CA ALA A 151 -22.26 3.75 -16.41
C ALA A 151 -23.32 2.68 -16.09
N SER A 152 -24.24 2.42 -17.01
CA SER A 152 -25.29 1.39 -16.85
C SER A 152 -24.70 0.00 -16.64
N HIS A 153 -23.78 -0.45 -17.50
CA HIS A 153 -23.17 -1.77 -17.38
C HIS A 153 -22.26 -1.88 -16.15
N THR A 154 -21.53 -0.81 -15.79
CA THR A 154 -20.70 -0.79 -14.57
C THR A 154 -21.60 -0.93 -13.33
N SER A 155 -22.70 -0.18 -13.27
CA SER A 155 -23.72 -0.31 -12.21
C SER A 155 -24.30 -1.71 -12.15
N ALA A 156 -24.66 -2.31 -13.29
CA ALA A 156 -25.22 -3.67 -13.33
C ALA A 156 -24.26 -4.70 -12.72
N VAL A 157 -22.98 -4.67 -13.12
CA VAL A 157 -21.96 -5.59 -12.58
C VAL A 157 -21.73 -5.36 -11.09
N VAL A 158 -21.63 -4.10 -10.66
CA VAL A 158 -21.45 -3.76 -9.23
C VAL A 158 -22.64 -4.20 -8.40
N ASN A 159 -23.87 -3.98 -8.87
CA ASN A 159 -25.08 -4.36 -8.15
C ASN A 159 -25.21 -5.89 -7.98
N LEU A 160 -24.82 -6.66 -9.00
CA LEU A 160 -24.76 -8.13 -8.89
C LEU A 160 -23.76 -8.59 -7.81
N LEU A 161 -22.63 -7.89 -7.68
CA LEU A 161 -21.64 -8.17 -6.62
C LEU A 161 -22.13 -7.74 -5.24
N ALA A 162 -22.83 -6.61 -5.18
CA ALA A 162 -23.33 -6.00 -3.95
C ALA A 162 -24.58 -6.69 -3.40
N GLY A 163 -25.24 -7.57 -4.16
CA GLY A 163 -26.50 -8.21 -3.75
C GLY A 163 -26.45 -8.91 -2.39
N GLY A 164 -25.32 -9.51 -2.02
CA GLY A 164 -25.12 -10.14 -0.70
C GLY A 164 -24.99 -9.16 0.48
N LEU A 165 -24.90 -7.87 0.19
CA LEU A 165 -24.79 -6.78 1.17
C LEU A 165 -25.98 -5.80 1.08
N ALA A 166 -27.05 -6.18 0.37
CA ALA A 166 -28.24 -5.35 0.23
C ALA A 166 -28.86 -5.04 1.61
N GLY A 167 -29.25 -3.79 1.84
CA GLY A 167 -29.85 -3.34 3.11
C GLY A 167 -28.84 -3.09 4.25
N MET A 168 -27.54 -2.98 3.95
CA MET A 168 -26.53 -2.57 4.93
C MET A 168 -26.38 -1.04 4.95
N ASP A 169 -27.13 -0.40 5.84
CA ASP A 169 -27.11 1.04 6.06
C ASP A 169 -26.20 1.46 7.23
N ASP A 170 -25.86 2.75 7.30
CA ASP A 170 -24.91 3.35 8.28
C ASP A 170 -25.29 3.14 9.75
N GLY A 171 -26.57 2.97 10.07
CA GLY A 171 -27.10 2.90 11.44
C GLY A 171 -27.43 1.49 11.94
N GLY A 172 -27.04 0.44 11.20
CA GLY A 172 -27.37 -0.94 11.57
C GLY A 172 -26.57 -1.45 12.76
N ALA A 173 -27.20 -2.23 13.64
CA ALA A 173 -26.53 -2.92 14.72
C ALA A 173 -25.41 -3.87 14.22
N ILE A 174 -24.44 -4.14 15.09
CA ILE A 174 -23.40 -5.15 14.89
C ILE A 174 -24.07 -6.49 14.58
N LEU A 175 -23.58 -7.18 13.56
CA LEU A 175 -24.09 -8.47 13.11
C LEU A 175 -23.67 -9.57 14.10
N ALA A 176 -24.62 -10.44 14.44
CA ALA A 176 -24.31 -11.69 15.13
C ALA A 176 -23.77 -12.74 14.15
N GLU A 177 -22.99 -13.70 14.64
CA GLU A 177 -22.67 -14.91 13.88
C GLU A 177 -23.95 -15.74 13.63
N PRO A 178 -24.14 -16.38 12.44
CA PRO A 178 -23.21 -16.53 11.30
C PRO A 178 -23.30 -15.42 10.24
N ALA A 179 -24.18 -14.43 10.44
CA ALA A 179 -24.40 -13.36 9.46
C ALA A 179 -23.16 -12.48 9.27
N ALA A 180 -22.41 -12.23 10.34
CA ALA A 180 -21.14 -11.51 10.29
C ALA A 180 -20.11 -12.20 9.37
N SER A 181 -19.91 -13.52 9.51
CA SER A 181 -19.01 -14.29 8.63
C SER A 181 -19.44 -14.26 7.15
N ALA A 182 -20.74 -14.41 6.87
CA ALA A 182 -21.27 -14.30 5.51
C ALA A 182 -21.06 -12.90 4.92
N ALA A 183 -21.31 -11.86 5.71
CA ALA A 183 -21.09 -10.46 5.33
C ALA A 183 -19.60 -10.18 5.08
N ALA A 184 -18.69 -10.68 5.93
CA ALA A 184 -17.24 -10.55 5.74
C ALA A 184 -16.76 -11.17 4.41
N ALA A 185 -17.28 -12.34 4.07
CA ALA A 185 -17.01 -13.00 2.79
C ALA A 185 -17.56 -12.20 1.60
N ALA A 186 -18.77 -11.66 1.73
CA ALA A 186 -19.40 -10.84 0.70
C ALA A 186 -18.66 -9.50 0.50
N VAL A 187 -18.23 -8.82 1.56
CA VAL A 187 -17.37 -7.62 1.50
C VAL A 187 -16.06 -7.94 0.79
N THR A 188 -15.38 -9.01 1.22
CA THR A 188 -14.12 -9.44 0.61
C THR A 188 -14.28 -9.67 -0.89
N LYS A 189 -15.34 -10.39 -1.29
CA LYS A 189 -15.65 -10.65 -2.70
C LYS A 189 -15.92 -9.36 -3.47
N LEU A 190 -16.76 -8.47 -2.94
CA LEU A 190 -17.09 -7.19 -3.55
C LEU A 190 -15.81 -6.37 -3.79
N CYS A 191 -14.99 -6.18 -2.75
CA CYS A 191 -13.78 -5.38 -2.84
C CYS A 191 -12.79 -5.89 -3.89
N VAL A 192 -12.52 -7.20 -3.91
CA VAL A 192 -11.55 -7.77 -4.85
C VAL A 192 -12.08 -7.74 -6.29
N CYS A 193 -13.37 -8.02 -6.51
CA CYS A 193 -13.97 -7.98 -7.85
C CYS A 193 -14.06 -6.55 -8.40
N VAL A 194 -14.45 -5.57 -7.57
CA VAL A 194 -14.49 -4.15 -7.96
C VAL A 194 -13.08 -3.60 -8.20
N ALA A 195 -12.08 -4.01 -7.41
CA ALA A 195 -10.68 -3.66 -7.67
C ALA A 195 -10.19 -4.21 -9.02
N ALA A 196 -10.53 -5.46 -9.35
CA ALA A 196 -10.21 -6.06 -10.65
C ALA A 196 -10.94 -5.37 -11.80
N LEU A 197 -12.24 -5.05 -11.63
CA LEU A 197 -13.04 -4.31 -12.60
C LEU A 197 -12.45 -2.93 -12.88
N SER A 198 -12.21 -2.13 -11.82
CA SER A 198 -11.61 -0.78 -11.92
C SER A 198 -10.22 -0.80 -12.56
N LYS A 199 -9.48 -1.91 -12.44
CA LYS A 199 -8.19 -2.09 -13.10
C LYS A 199 -8.28 -2.20 -14.62
N GLY A 200 -9.42 -2.65 -15.14
CA GLY A 200 -9.64 -2.70 -16.59
C GLY A 200 -9.82 -1.32 -17.23
N PHE A 201 -10.28 -0.32 -16.47
CA PHE A 201 -10.52 1.01 -17.00
C PHE A 201 -9.24 1.86 -17.12
N PRO A 202 -9.09 2.67 -18.18
CA PRO A 202 -8.09 3.73 -18.21
C PRO A 202 -8.35 4.77 -17.11
N LYS A 203 -7.32 5.10 -16.32
CA LYS A 203 -7.43 6.09 -15.23
C LYS A 203 -7.96 7.45 -15.71
N LYS A 204 -7.53 7.89 -16.89
CA LYS A 204 -7.99 9.15 -17.51
C LYS A 204 -9.50 9.13 -17.81
N LEU A 205 -10.05 7.97 -18.19
CA LEU A 205 -11.47 7.82 -18.48
C LEU A 205 -12.29 7.90 -17.20
N LEU A 206 -11.90 7.19 -16.14
CA LEU A 206 -12.60 7.26 -14.85
C LEU A 206 -12.57 8.66 -14.24
N ALA A 207 -11.46 9.38 -14.41
CA ALA A 207 -11.37 10.78 -13.99
C ALA A 207 -12.26 11.73 -14.82
N ALA A 208 -12.46 11.43 -16.11
CA ALA A 208 -13.24 12.26 -17.03
C ALA A 208 -14.75 11.94 -17.05
N ARG A 209 -15.16 10.75 -16.60
CA ARG A 209 -16.56 10.27 -16.63
C ARG A 209 -17.05 9.87 -15.23
N PRO A 210 -17.44 10.85 -14.38
CA PRO A 210 -17.85 10.59 -12.99
C PRO A 210 -19.02 9.60 -12.87
N ALA A 211 -19.95 9.59 -13.83
CA ALA A 211 -21.07 8.65 -13.85
C ALA A 211 -20.63 7.18 -13.95
N VAL A 212 -19.49 6.92 -14.59
CA VAL A 212 -18.89 5.57 -14.70
C VAL A 212 -18.12 5.20 -13.42
N ALA A 213 -17.52 6.19 -12.77
CA ALA A 213 -16.78 5.98 -11.52
C ALA A 213 -17.71 5.83 -10.30
N ALA A 214 -18.88 6.47 -10.31
CA ALA A 214 -19.81 6.52 -9.18
C ALA A 214 -20.20 5.13 -8.63
N PRO A 215 -20.51 4.10 -9.45
CA PRO A 215 -20.82 2.76 -8.93
C PRO A 215 -19.61 2.10 -8.23
N LEU A 216 -18.38 2.35 -8.70
CA LEU A 216 -17.17 1.80 -8.10
C LEU A 216 -16.92 2.42 -6.72
N VAL A 217 -17.12 3.74 -6.60
CA VAL A 217 -17.01 4.47 -5.33
C VAL A 217 -18.13 4.08 -4.37
N GLY A 218 -19.39 3.99 -4.85
CA GLY A 218 -20.52 3.53 -4.06
C GLY A 218 -20.33 2.11 -3.49
N ALA A 219 -19.68 1.22 -4.24
CA ALA A 219 -19.32 -0.11 -3.76
C ALA A 219 -18.31 -0.06 -2.60
N LEU A 220 -17.35 0.87 -2.62
CA LEU A 220 -16.42 1.09 -1.51
C LEU A 220 -17.16 1.57 -0.27
N GLY A 221 -18.06 2.55 -0.41
CA GLY A 221 -18.90 3.02 0.70
C GLY A 221 -19.73 1.89 1.32
N LEU A 222 -20.41 1.10 0.49
CA LEU A 222 -21.18 -0.06 0.95
C LEU A 222 -20.30 -1.07 1.68
N ALA A 223 -19.14 -1.41 1.13
CA ALA A 223 -18.20 -2.36 1.73
C ALA A 223 -17.67 -1.86 3.09
N ALA A 224 -17.36 -0.56 3.20
CA ALA A 224 -16.88 0.04 4.43
C ALA A 224 -17.99 0.05 5.51
N ARG A 225 -19.22 0.43 5.17
CA ARG A 225 -20.38 0.36 6.09
C ARG A 225 -20.68 -1.06 6.56
N ALA A 226 -20.69 -2.00 5.62
CA ALA A 226 -20.84 -3.42 5.92
C ALA A 226 -19.76 -3.92 6.89
N THR A 227 -18.50 -3.49 6.68
CA THR A 227 -17.38 -3.83 7.57
C THR A 227 -17.55 -3.28 8.97
N ARG A 228 -18.04 -2.03 9.12
CA ARG A 228 -18.33 -1.44 10.44
C ARG A 228 -19.30 -2.30 11.24
N ARG A 229 -20.29 -2.92 10.57
CA ARG A 229 -21.28 -3.80 11.20
C ARG A 229 -20.73 -5.17 11.60
N LEU A 230 -19.50 -5.53 11.23
CA LEU A 230 -18.90 -6.80 11.66
C LEU A 230 -18.40 -6.75 13.12
N GLY A 231 -18.23 -5.54 13.68
CA GLY A 231 -17.67 -5.34 15.02
C GLY A 231 -16.15 -5.43 15.04
N GLY A 232 -15.50 -4.52 15.77
CA GLY A 232 -14.03 -4.38 15.85
C GLY A 232 -13.45 -4.50 17.26
N GLY A 233 -14.23 -4.93 18.26
CA GLY A 233 -13.72 -5.18 19.62
C GLY A 233 -12.92 -6.48 19.70
N GLU A 234 -12.36 -6.78 20.88
CA GLU A 234 -11.47 -7.91 21.24
C GLU A 234 -11.93 -9.33 20.81
N CYS A 235 -13.15 -9.45 20.27
CA CYS A 235 -13.72 -10.66 19.67
C CYS A 235 -13.89 -10.61 18.13
N GLY A 236 -13.28 -9.64 17.44
CA GLY A 236 -13.35 -9.51 15.98
C GLY A 236 -12.71 -10.70 15.30
N GLY A 237 -13.53 -11.66 14.86
CA GLY A 237 -13.06 -12.84 14.14
C GLY A 237 -12.21 -12.48 12.91
N CYS A 238 -11.35 -13.39 12.46
CA CYS A 238 -10.46 -13.21 11.32
C CYS A 238 -11.14 -12.67 10.05
N GLY A 239 -12.46 -12.87 9.90
CA GLY A 239 -13.27 -12.34 8.81
C GLY A 239 -13.41 -10.81 8.80
N ALA A 240 -13.67 -10.17 9.95
CA ALA A 240 -13.84 -8.71 10.03
C ALA A 240 -12.57 -7.97 9.63
N ARG A 241 -11.43 -8.49 10.08
CA ARG A 241 -10.11 -7.96 9.74
C ARG A 241 -9.77 -8.16 8.27
N ALA A 242 -10.01 -9.37 7.74
CA ALA A 242 -9.82 -9.64 6.32
C ALA A 242 -10.68 -8.70 5.45
N ALA A 243 -11.93 -8.45 5.85
CA ALA A 243 -12.80 -7.48 5.18
C ALA A 243 -12.23 -6.05 5.23
N CYS A 244 -11.79 -5.58 6.40
CA CYS A 244 -11.18 -4.26 6.57
C CYS A 244 -9.94 -4.07 5.67
N ALA A 245 -9.02 -5.05 5.65
CA ALA A 245 -7.85 -5.01 4.77
C ALA A 245 -8.23 -4.93 3.29
N ARG A 246 -9.31 -5.60 2.87
CA ARG A 246 -9.81 -5.56 1.49
C ARG A 246 -10.50 -4.24 1.16
N VAL A 247 -11.22 -3.64 2.10
CA VAL A 247 -11.77 -2.27 1.97
C VAL A 247 -10.65 -1.26 1.80
N ALA A 248 -9.60 -1.31 2.64
CA ALA A 248 -8.44 -0.44 2.53
C ALA A 248 -7.73 -0.60 1.18
N ALA A 249 -7.51 -1.84 0.72
CA ALA A 249 -6.92 -2.12 -0.58
C ALA A 249 -7.77 -1.58 -1.75
N LEU A 250 -9.10 -1.67 -1.67
CA LEU A 250 -9.99 -1.07 -2.65
C LEU A 250 -9.90 0.47 -2.64
N LEU A 251 -9.88 1.09 -1.46
CA LEU A 251 -9.72 2.55 -1.33
C LEU A 251 -8.40 3.02 -1.95
N HIS A 252 -7.27 2.37 -1.65
CA HIS A 252 -5.99 2.66 -2.30
C HIS A 252 -6.08 2.65 -3.83
N ARG A 253 -6.77 1.65 -4.38
CA ARG A 253 -6.96 1.50 -5.81
C ARG A 253 -7.85 2.61 -6.40
N LEU A 254 -8.96 2.93 -5.74
CA LEU A 254 -9.90 3.94 -6.23
C LEU A 254 -9.36 5.36 -6.08
N VAL A 255 -8.58 5.64 -5.03
CA VAL A 255 -7.79 6.87 -4.93
C VAL A 255 -6.89 7.02 -6.16
N GLU A 256 -6.19 5.95 -6.55
CA GLU A 256 -5.30 5.94 -7.72
C GLU A 256 -6.04 6.02 -9.08
N ALA A 257 -7.22 5.42 -9.17
CA ALA A 257 -7.96 5.26 -10.43
C ALA A 257 -8.94 6.40 -10.70
N VAL A 258 -9.70 6.82 -9.69
CA VAL A 258 -10.80 7.80 -9.77
C VAL A 258 -10.40 9.18 -9.23
N GLY A 259 -9.55 9.23 -8.19
CA GLY A 259 -9.12 10.50 -7.59
C GLY A 259 -10.09 11.03 -6.54
N ALA A 260 -10.41 12.34 -6.60
CA ALA A 260 -11.12 13.08 -5.54
C ALA A 260 -12.44 12.44 -5.05
N PRO A 261 -13.29 11.83 -5.91
CA PRO A 261 -14.51 11.16 -5.44
C PRO A 261 -14.28 10.06 -4.40
N ALA A 262 -13.11 9.41 -4.39
CA ALA A 262 -12.80 8.37 -3.41
C ALA A 262 -12.51 8.93 -2.00
N LEU A 263 -12.28 10.26 -1.87
CA LEU A 263 -11.91 10.89 -0.60
C LEU A 263 -13.04 10.87 0.43
N GLU A 264 -14.31 10.82 0.01
CA GLU A 264 -15.46 10.83 0.94
C GLU A 264 -15.43 9.63 1.91
N HIS A 265 -14.83 8.51 1.50
CA HIS A 265 -14.77 7.29 2.29
C HIS A 265 -13.50 7.16 3.15
N VAL A 266 -12.52 8.06 2.97
CA VAL A 266 -11.25 8.02 3.73
C VAL A 266 -11.49 8.07 5.25
N PRO A 267 -12.33 8.96 5.81
CA PRO A 267 -12.56 9.02 7.26
C PRO A 267 -13.03 7.68 7.84
N LEU A 268 -14.03 7.06 7.22
CA LEU A 268 -14.59 5.79 7.65
C LEU A 268 -13.57 4.65 7.54
N VAL A 269 -12.82 4.56 6.45
CA VAL A 269 -11.82 3.49 6.28
C VAL A 269 -10.66 3.64 7.26
N VAL A 270 -10.20 4.88 7.51
CA VAL A 270 -9.19 5.15 8.55
C VAL A 270 -9.73 4.79 9.92
N GLU A 271 -10.98 5.13 10.25
CA GLU A 271 -11.61 4.72 11.52
C GLU A 271 -11.63 3.19 11.68
N LEU A 272 -12.01 2.46 10.64
CA LEU A 272 -12.01 0.99 10.64
C LEU A 272 -10.60 0.42 10.88
N LEU A 273 -9.58 0.91 10.18
CA LEU A 273 -8.19 0.48 10.37
C LEU A 273 -7.69 0.78 11.78
N LEU A 274 -8.00 1.96 12.31
CA LEU A 274 -7.56 2.38 13.63
C LEU A 274 -8.30 1.69 14.78
N SER A 275 -9.51 1.17 14.53
CA SER A 275 -10.26 0.39 15.52
C SER A 275 -9.64 -0.98 15.82
N GLY A 276 -8.96 -1.58 14.84
CA GLY A 276 -8.31 -2.89 15.01
C GLY A 276 -7.06 -2.87 15.88
N GLY A 277 -6.40 -1.71 16.01
CA GLY A 277 -5.28 -1.52 16.94
C GLY A 277 -4.03 -2.36 16.67
N GLU A 278 -3.89 -2.96 15.48
CA GLU A 278 -2.76 -3.83 15.13
C GLU A 278 -1.77 -3.18 14.15
N ALA A 279 -0.53 -3.66 14.17
CA ALA A 279 0.57 -3.09 13.38
C ALA A 279 0.31 -3.07 11.86
N ALA A 280 -0.32 -4.11 11.31
CA ALA A 280 -0.62 -4.20 9.89
C ALA A 280 -1.68 -3.17 9.45
N ASP A 281 -2.65 -2.89 10.33
CA ASP A 281 -3.72 -1.93 10.07
C ASP A 281 -3.20 -0.50 10.17
N LEU A 282 -2.34 -0.22 11.16
CA LEU A 282 -1.59 1.05 11.25
C LEU A 282 -0.71 1.29 10.02
N THR A 283 0.04 0.27 9.58
CA THR A 283 0.90 0.36 8.39
C THR A 283 0.08 0.64 7.12
N SER A 284 -1.09 0.01 7.00
CA SER A 284 -2.01 0.23 5.88
C SER A 284 -2.55 1.67 5.90
N ALA A 285 -2.96 2.17 7.06
CA ALA A 285 -3.43 3.55 7.22
C ALA A 285 -2.32 4.59 6.94
N MET A 286 -1.08 4.34 7.35
CA MET A 286 0.06 5.21 7.02
C MET A 286 0.34 5.23 5.52
N THR A 287 0.31 4.06 4.88
CA THR A 287 0.49 3.94 3.44
C THR A 287 -0.58 4.74 2.69
N LEU A 288 -1.83 4.70 3.18
CA LEU A 288 -2.94 5.45 2.61
C LEU A 288 -2.71 6.96 2.76
N CYS A 289 -2.35 7.43 3.95
CA CYS A 289 -2.05 8.84 4.19
C CYS A 289 -0.88 9.33 3.31
N GLY A 290 0.16 8.51 3.13
CA GLY A 290 1.28 8.83 2.25
C GLY A 290 0.87 8.92 0.78
N GLN A 291 -0.03 8.03 0.31
CA GLN A 291 -0.62 8.11 -1.01
C GLN A 291 -1.45 9.38 -1.20
N LEU A 292 -2.25 9.77 -0.20
CA LEU A 292 -3.07 10.98 -0.25
C LEU A 292 -2.19 12.23 -0.32
N ALA A 293 -1.19 12.34 0.56
CA ALA A 293 -0.24 13.45 0.59
C ALA A 293 0.50 13.63 -0.75
N THR A 294 0.93 12.54 -1.36
CA THR A 294 1.68 12.59 -2.62
C THR A 294 0.79 12.84 -3.83
N ARG A 295 -0.40 12.22 -3.88
CA ARG A 295 -1.30 12.31 -5.03
C ARG A 295 -2.07 13.62 -5.10
N PHE A 296 -2.49 14.14 -3.95
CA PHE A 296 -3.30 15.37 -3.85
C PHE A 296 -2.48 16.51 -3.24
N ARG A 297 -1.22 16.62 -3.64
CA ARG A 297 -0.31 17.67 -3.17
C ARG A 297 -0.95 19.05 -3.41
N GLY A 298 -1.14 19.83 -2.34
CA GLY A 298 -1.73 21.16 -2.38
C GLY A 298 -3.27 21.20 -2.32
N ASP A 299 -3.95 20.05 -2.25
CA ASP A 299 -5.40 19.97 -2.05
C ASP A 299 -5.75 20.12 -0.56
N ALA A 300 -6.58 21.11 -0.24
CA ALA A 300 -6.94 21.41 1.15
C ALA A 300 -7.74 20.27 1.81
N ALA A 301 -8.69 19.65 1.10
CA ALA A 301 -9.53 18.60 1.67
C ALA A 301 -8.72 17.32 1.93
N ALA A 302 -7.84 16.93 0.99
CA ALA A 302 -6.93 15.81 1.22
C ALA A 302 -5.93 16.11 2.36
N GLY A 303 -5.46 17.36 2.45
CA GLY A 303 -4.62 17.84 3.56
C GLY A 303 -5.30 17.67 4.91
N GLU A 304 -6.53 18.16 5.07
CA GLU A 304 -7.32 18.04 6.31
C GLU A 304 -7.55 16.58 6.72
N LEU A 305 -7.87 15.70 5.77
CA LEU A 305 -8.02 14.26 6.03
C LEU A 305 -6.74 13.63 6.58
N VAL A 306 -5.59 13.97 5.97
CA VAL A 306 -4.29 13.48 6.41
C VAL A 306 -3.93 14.04 7.79
N CYS A 307 -4.13 15.34 8.03
CA CYS A 307 -3.94 15.96 9.35
C CYS A 307 -4.79 15.28 10.43
N GLY A 308 -6.09 15.08 10.16
CA GLY A 308 -7.00 14.43 11.10
C GLY A 308 -6.60 12.98 11.42
N ALA A 309 -6.14 12.22 10.42
CA ALA A 309 -5.63 10.87 10.61
C ALA A 309 -4.32 10.83 11.41
N MET A 310 -3.40 11.77 11.16
CA MET A 310 -2.11 11.86 11.85
C MET A 310 -2.27 12.01 13.37
N GLY A 311 -3.28 12.78 13.79
CA GLY A 311 -3.58 12.98 15.22
C GLY A 311 -3.86 11.69 15.99
N ARG A 312 -4.33 10.63 15.32
CA ARG A 312 -4.55 9.32 15.93
C ARG A 312 -3.44 8.32 15.61
N LEU A 313 -2.89 8.37 14.39
CA LEU A 313 -1.86 7.45 13.92
C LEU A 313 -0.57 7.57 14.73
N VAL A 314 -0.08 8.79 14.96
CA VAL A 314 1.22 8.99 15.64
C VAL A 314 1.17 8.46 17.08
N PRO A 315 0.19 8.81 17.93
CA PRO A 315 0.14 8.29 19.30
C PRO A 315 0.02 6.77 19.35
N LEU A 316 -0.84 6.16 18.53
CA LEU A 316 -1.03 4.70 18.50
C LEU A 316 0.25 3.98 18.05
N THR A 317 0.95 4.53 17.06
CA THR A 317 2.21 3.95 16.57
C THR A 317 3.30 4.06 17.60
N VAL A 318 3.46 5.23 18.24
CA VAL A 318 4.47 5.44 19.27
C VAL A 318 4.19 4.56 20.48
N ALA A 319 2.92 4.42 20.89
CA ALA A 319 2.51 3.51 21.95
C ALA A 319 2.86 2.05 21.61
N MET A 320 2.63 1.61 20.37
CA MET A 320 2.96 0.24 19.93
C MET A 320 4.47 -0.01 19.79
N VAL A 321 5.22 0.98 19.32
CA VAL A 321 6.68 0.91 19.20
C VAL A 321 7.35 0.84 20.57
N ASN A 322 6.86 1.64 21.53
CA ASN A 322 7.41 1.72 22.89
C ASN A 322 6.86 0.62 23.82
N GLY A 323 5.62 0.16 23.59
CA GLY A 323 4.91 -0.81 24.41
C GLY A 323 5.29 -2.27 24.16
N GLY A 324 6.49 -2.53 23.65
CA GLY A 324 7.05 -3.88 23.53
C GLY A 324 7.43 -4.46 24.90
N SER A 325 6.45 -4.64 25.78
CA SER A 325 6.44 -5.52 26.95
C SER A 325 5.09 -5.42 27.65
N GLY A 326 4.26 -6.47 27.54
CA GLY A 326 3.21 -6.80 28.51
C GLY A 326 1.89 -6.03 28.42
N SER A 327 0.82 -6.77 28.11
CA SER A 327 -0.56 -6.56 28.56
C SER A 327 -0.90 -5.20 29.18
N GLY A 328 -1.67 -4.39 28.46
CA GLY A 328 -2.48 -3.34 29.08
C GLY A 328 -3.58 -3.97 29.94
N ALA A 329 -3.27 -4.24 31.22
CA ALA A 329 -4.22 -4.30 32.32
C ALA A 329 -3.48 -4.10 33.66
N GLU A 330 -3.83 -2.99 34.31
CA GLU A 330 -3.71 -2.70 35.75
C GLU A 330 -2.33 -2.48 36.40
N VAL A 331 -2.15 -1.21 36.79
CA VAL A 331 -1.54 -0.85 38.07
C VAL A 331 -2.42 -1.40 39.19
N VAL A 332 -1.99 -2.48 39.88
CA VAL A 332 -2.23 -2.73 41.32
C VAL A 332 -1.17 -3.75 41.79
N GLY A 333 -0.50 -3.44 42.89
CA GLY A 333 0.53 -4.30 43.48
C GLY A 333 -0.01 -5.58 44.11
N GLY A 334 0.84 -6.61 44.22
CA GLY A 334 0.56 -7.81 44.99
C GLY A 334 1.50 -8.97 44.64
N ASN A 335 2.25 -9.44 45.63
CA ASN A 335 3.16 -10.58 45.55
C ASN A 335 2.46 -11.86 45.08
N GLY A 336 3.09 -12.63 44.18
CA GLY A 336 2.65 -13.97 43.85
C GLY A 336 3.49 -14.64 42.76
N SER A 337 4.24 -15.66 43.17
CA SER A 337 5.10 -16.54 42.36
C SER A 337 4.49 -16.99 41.02
N ALA A 338 5.22 -16.81 39.91
CA ALA A 338 4.89 -17.37 38.61
C ALA A 338 5.89 -18.48 38.24
N VAL A 339 5.39 -19.72 38.22
CA VAL A 339 6.06 -20.89 37.66
C VAL A 339 6.14 -20.71 36.15
N GLY A 340 7.34 -20.58 35.62
CA GLY A 340 7.62 -20.38 34.20
C GLY A 340 7.41 -21.67 33.39
N ILE A 341 6.44 -21.64 32.46
CA ILE A 341 6.41 -22.56 31.32
C ILE A 341 7.37 -21.98 30.28
N VAL A 342 8.50 -22.65 30.10
CA VAL A 342 9.56 -22.28 29.15
C VAL A 342 9.09 -22.65 27.74
N GLY A 343 8.58 -21.67 27.02
CA GLY A 343 8.30 -21.75 25.58
C GLY A 343 8.49 -20.39 24.90
N ASP A 344 9.44 -20.32 23.96
CA ASP A 344 9.49 -19.36 22.84
C ASP A 344 9.71 -17.85 23.08
N ALA A 345 10.28 -17.42 24.21
CA ALA A 345 10.66 -16.00 24.40
C ALA A 345 11.66 -15.46 23.35
N ALA A 346 12.53 -16.31 22.78
CA ALA A 346 13.51 -15.89 21.77
C ALA A 346 12.89 -15.64 20.38
N SER A 347 11.88 -16.44 20.00
CA SER A 347 11.18 -16.27 18.71
C SER A 347 10.22 -15.08 18.76
N GLN A 348 9.53 -14.87 19.89
CA GLN A 348 8.68 -13.68 20.14
C GLN A 348 9.49 -12.38 20.07
N ASN A 349 10.68 -12.33 20.68
CA ASN A 349 11.55 -11.15 20.60
C ASN A 349 11.97 -10.79 19.16
N THR A 350 12.15 -11.78 18.28
CA THR A 350 12.52 -11.50 16.87
C THR A 350 11.35 -11.01 16.03
N GLU A 351 10.16 -11.58 16.22
CA GLU A 351 8.97 -11.16 15.48
C GLU A 351 8.47 -9.78 15.96
N GLU A 352 8.48 -9.51 17.26
CA GLU A 352 8.16 -8.19 17.80
C GLU A 352 9.15 -7.13 17.33
N ALA A 353 10.45 -7.44 17.30
CA ALA A 353 11.46 -6.53 16.75
C ALA A 353 11.21 -6.27 15.26
N ARG A 354 10.83 -7.29 14.48
CA ARG A 354 10.49 -7.15 13.07
C ARG A 354 9.28 -6.23 12.89
N VAL A 355 8.20 -6.47 13.63
CA VAL A 355 6.97 -5.65 13.59
C VAL A 355 7.28 -4.20 13.98
N ARG A 356 8.08 -3.99 15.03
CA ARG A 356 8.52 -2.65 15.46
C ARG A 356 9.29 -1.92 14.35
N ASN A 357 10.24 -2.60 13.71
CA ASN A 357 11.03 -2.01 12.62
C ASN A 357 10.16 -1.67 11.40
N GLU A 358 9.21 -2.53 11.05
CA GLU A 358 8.26 -2.25 9.95
C GLU A 358 7.37 -1.03 10.27
N LEU A 359 6.89 -0.90 11.51
CA LEU A 359 6.12 0.27 11.94
C LEU A 359 6.96 1.55 11.91
N GLN A 360 8.20 1.49 12.41
CA GLN A 360 9.15 2.61 12.35
C GLN A 360 9.38 3.03 10.90
N LYS A 361 9.63 2.07 10.00
CA LYS A 361 9.79 2.33 8.58
C LYS A 361 8.55 2.97 7.95
N ALA A 362 7.36 2.47 8.27
CA ALA A 362 6.10 2.98 7.75
C ALA A 362 5.83 4.43 8.20
N ILE A 363 6.02 4.76 9.48
CA ILE A 363 5.77 6.12 9.98
C ILE A 363 6.82 7.11 9.46
N ILE A 364 8.08 6.71 9.34
CA ILE A 364 9.13 7.56 8.76
C ILE A 364 8.86 7.81 7.26
N ALA A 365 8.38 6.80 6.53
CA ALA A 365 7.98 6.97 5.12
C ALA A 365 6.77 7.89 4.94
N LEU A 366 5.79 7.83 5.86
CA LEU A 366 4.69 8.78 5.90
C LEU A 366 5.20 10.20 6.16
N SER A 367 6.02 10.40 7.18
CA SER A 367 6.61 11.71 7.52
C SER A 367 7.41 12.31 6.36
N PHE A 368 8.17 11.48 5.65
CA PHE A 368 8.85 11.92 4.42
C PHE A 368 7.85 12.36 3.34
N SER A 369 6.77 11.60 3.14
CA SER A 369 5.72 11.94 2.18
C SER A 369 5.02 13.26 2.52
N LEU A 370 4.76 13.53 3.80
CA LEU A 370 4.20 14.79 4.29
C LEU A 370 5.14 15.97 4.00
N THR A 371 6.42 15.83 4.34
CA THR A 371 7.39 16.91 4.16
C THR A 371 7.65 17.23 2.70
N THR A 372 7.61 16.23 1.80
CA THR A 372 7.74 16.45 0.36
C THR A 372 6.46 17.00 -0.29
N ALA A 373 5.31 16.82 0.35
CA ALA A 373 4.02 17.36 -0.08
C ALA A 373 3.72 18.77 0.45
N ALA A 374 4.65 19.40 1.17
CA ALA A 374 4.44 20.67 1.88
C ALA A 374 3.26 20.62 2.87
N LEU A 375 3.08 19.47 3.52
CA LEU A 375 2.05 19.23 4.54
C LEU A 375 2.67 19.11 5.94
N CYS A 376 3.83 19.74 6.21
CA CYS A 376 4.44 19.67 7.54
C CYS A 376 3.55 20.29 8.62
N GLY A 377 2.68 21.25 8.27
CA GLY A 377 1.66 21.79 9.19
C GLY A 377 0.75 20.72 9.80
N ALA A 378 0.56 19.58 9.14
CA ALA A 378 -0.16 18.42 9.69
C ALA A 378 0.47 17.84 10.97
N LEU A 379 1.77 18.10 11.20
CA LEU A 379 2.47 17.66 12.41
C LEU A 379 2.22 18.60 13.59
N LEU A 380 1.75 19.82 13.32
CA LEU A 380 1.48 20.86 14.30
C LEU A 380 0.03 20.85 14.80
N THR A 381 -0.85 20.07 14.15
CA THR A 381 -2.26 20.03 14.54
C THR A 381 -2.41 19.43 15.94
N PRO A 382 -3.05 20.15 16.88
CA PRO A 382 -3.29 19.63 18.22
C PRO A 382 -4.20 18.41 18.14
N THR A 383 -3.88 17.38 18.92
CA THR A 383 -4.71 16.17 19.00
C THR A 383 -5.65 16.27 20.19
N PRO A 384 -6.86 15.70 20.12
CA PRO A 384 -7.75 15.61 21.27
C PRO A 384 -7.18 14.72 22.41
N ALA A 385 -6.10 13.96 22.15
CA ALA A 385 -5.65 12.84 22.98
C ALA A 385 -4.29 13.04 23.67
N GLY A 386 -3.61 14.18 23.51
CA GLY A 386 -2.30 14.38 24.14
C GLY A 386 -1.42 15.46 23.51
N PRO A 387 -0.12 15.51 23.87
CA PRO A 387 0.84 16.50 23.36
C PRO A 387 0.92 16.48 21.82
N PRO A 388 1.45 17.56 21.20
CA PRO A 388 1.52 17.66 19.75
C PRO A 388 2.22 16.45 19.12
N CYS A 389 1.69 15.94 18.00
CA CYS A 389 2.26 14.81 17.27
C CYS A 389 3.75 15.00 16.95
N LEU A 390 4.17 16.25 16.82
CA LEU A 390 5.54 16.63 16.52
C LEU A 390 6.55 16.09 17.53
N ASP A 391 6.34 16.23 18.83
CA ASP A 391 7.37 15.86 19.82
C ASP A 391 7.62 14.35 19.86
N ALA A 392 6.53 13.58 19.80
CA ALA A 392 6.58 12.12 19.76
C ALA A 392 7.24 11.62 18.47
N LEU A 393 6.88 12.24 17.33
CA LEU A 393 7.48 11.90 16.04
C LEU A 393 8.95 12.31 15.97
N ALA A 394 9.30 13.49 16.48
CA ALA A 394 10.68 14.01 16.49
C ALA A 394 11.59 13.11 17.32
N SER A 395 11.11 12.67 18.49
CA SER A 395 11.82 11.71 19.34
C SER A 395 12.01 10.36 18.63
N LEU A 396 10.96 9.82 18.02
CA LEU A 396 11.05 8.58 17.26
C LEU A 396 12.00 8.69 16.05
N MET A 397 11.93 9.80 15.31
CA MET A 397 12.81 10.10 14.18
C MET A 397 14.28 10.15 14.60
N LEU A 398 14.59 10.79 15.72
CA LEU A 398 15.94 10.88 16.27
C LEU A 398 16.49 9.48 16.58
N THR A 399 15.73 8.67 17.33
CA THR A 399 16.10 7.29 17.65
C THR A 399 16.28 6.45 16.38
N CYS A 400 15.35 6.55 15.43
CA CYS A 400 15.44 5.80 14.18
C CYS A 400 16.66 6.22 13.34
N ALA A 401 16.98 7.51 13.28
CA ALA A 401 18.15 7.99 12.54
C ALA A 401 19.46 7.47 13.14
N ALA A 402 19.52 7.38 14.46
CA ALA A 402 20.73 7.01 15.19
C ALA A 402 20.93 5.49 15.32
N GLU A 403 19.85 4.71 15.41
CA GLU A 403 19.91 3.31 15.89
C GLU A 403 19.22 2.28 15.00
N HIS A 404 18.37 2.68 14.06
CA HIS A 404 17.59 1.70 13.26
C HIS A 404 18.50 0.72 12.50
N PRO A 405 18.16 -0.58 12.42
CA PRO A 405 19.02 -1.57 11.74
C PRO A 405 19.15 -1.34 10.23
N GLU A 406 18.08 -0.89 9.56
CA GLU A 406 18.12 -0.55 8.14
C GLU A 406 18.69 0.86 7.89
N MET A 407 19.79 0.93 7.13
CA MET A 407 20.41 2.21 6.73
C MET A 407 19.50 3.06 5.84
N GLY A 408 18.60 2.42 5.10
CA GLY A 408 17.58 3.11 4.30
C GLY A 408 16.64 3.98 5.16
N VAL A 409 16.24 3.49 6.34
CA VAL A 409 15.40 4.23 7.28
C VAL A 409 16.18 5.38 7.91
N ARG A 410 17.45 5.16 8.31
CA ARG A 410 18.30 6.24 8.86
C ARG A 410 18.46 7.40 7.86
N LYS A 411 18.78 7.08 6.61
CA LYS A 411 18.86 8.04 5.50
C LYS A 411 17.54 8.80 5.34
N LEU A 412 16.41 8.10 5.42
CA LEU A 412 15.09 8.70 5.27
C LEU A 412 14.77 9.65 6.41
N CYS A 413 15.08 9.31 7.67
CA CYS A 413 14.95 10.20 8.81
C CYS A 413 15.71 11.53 8.61
N VAL A 414 16.97 11.45 8.19
CA VAL A 414 17.80 12.64 7.93
C VAL A 414 17.24 13.47 6.78
N SER A 415 16.74 12.82 5.73
CA SER A 415 16.11 13.50 4.59
C SER A 415 14.82 14.22 5.01
N THR A 416 13.99 13.58 5.82
CA THR A 416 12.77 14.16 6.40
C THR A 416 13.10 15.36 7.29
N ALA A 417 14.07 15.22 8.20
CA ALA A 417 14.52 16.32 9.06
C ALA A 417 15.07 17.50 8.24
N ALA A 418 15.82 17.23 7.16
CA ALA A 418 16.30 18.27 6.25
C ALA A 418 15.15 19.04 5.59
N ASN A 419 14.06 18.36 5.20
CA ASN A 419 12.88 19.03 4.66
C ASN A 419 12.21 19.93 5.72
N MET A 420 12.07 19.44 6.96
CA MET A 420 11.53 20.23 8.08
C MET A 420 12.39 21.46 8.37
N VAL A 421 13.72 21.35 8.31
CA VAL A 421 14.65 22.49 8.44
C VAL A 421 14.44 23.53 7.35
N ARG A 422 14.23 23.11 6.09
CA ARG A 422 13.97 24.07 5.00
C ARG A 422 12.70 24.86 5.20
N GLU A 423 11.67 24.25 5.79
CA GLU A 423 10.37 24.89 6.01
C GLU A 423 10.33 25.72 7.29
N TRP A 424 10.88 25.20 8.39
CA TRP A 424 10.69 25.79 9.73
C TRP A 424 11.88 26.56 10.28
N LEU A 425 13.06 26.47 9.65
CA LEU A 425 14.26 27.20 10.05
C LEU A 425 14.72 28.17 8.93
N PRO A 426 14.10 29.35 8.83
CA PRO A 426 14.54 30.40 7.91
C PRO A 426 15.97 30.87 8.24
N ARG A 427 16.68 31.41 7.23
CA ARG A 427 18.07 31.89 7.40
C ARG A 427 18.13 33.05 8.39
N ASP A 428 17.34 34.08 8.15
CA ASP A 428 17.50 35.38 8.81
C ASP A 428 16.45 35.66 9.90
N ALA A 429 15.68 34.64 10.30
CA ALA A 429 14.63 34.77 11.30
C ALA A 429 14.64 33.61 12.28
N ASN A 430 13.97 33.77 13.42
CA ASN A 430 13.78 32.70 14.40
C ASN A 430 13.03 31.50 13.79
N ALA A 431 13.18 30.33 14.41
CA ALA A 431 12.44 29.15 14.01
C ALA A 431 10.93 29.43 14.06
N LEU A 432 10.21 29.01 13.01
CA LEU A 432 8.76 29.17 12.92
C LEU A 432 8.02 28.28 13.94
N VAL A 433 8.67 27.20 14.36
CA VAL A 433 8.19 26.28 15.39
C VAL A 433 9.07 26.43 16.62
N GLN A 434 8.45 26.68 17.78
CA GLN A 434 9.16 26.90 19.03
C GLN A 434 10.04 25.68 19.39
N GLY A 435 11.32 25.93 19.70
CA GLY A 435 12.27 24.89 20.11
C GLY A 435 12.77 23.97 18.99
N PHE A 436 12.32 24.18 17.74
CA PHE A 436 12.73 23.34 16.62
C PHE A 436 14.21 23.50 16.25
N ASP A 437 14.77 24.70 16.40
CA ASP A 437 16.20 24.94 16.20
C ASP A 437 17.07 24.19 17.21
N THR A 438 16.66 24.15 18.48
CA THR A 438 17.29 23.33 19.52
C THR A 438 17.20 21.84 19.20
N PHE A 439 16.04 21.36 18.78
CA PHE A 439 15.92 19.96 18.34
C PHE A 439 16.82 19.65 17.14
N ALA A 440 16.76 20.46 16.08
CA ALA A 440 17.46 20.19 14.82
C ALA A 440 18.99 20.29 14.96
N ILE A 441 19.48 21.26 15.74
CA ILE A 441 20.91 21.56 15.86
C ILE A 441 21.52 20.87 17.08
N ASP A 442 20.95 21.03 18.27
CA ASP A 442 21.61 20.58 19.49
C ASP A 442 21.39 19.09 19.77
N ARG A 443 20.35 18.48 19.18
CA ARG A 443 20.08 17.04 19.32
C ARG A 443 20.26 16.29 18.01
N PHE A 444 19.52 16.64 16.96
CA PHE A 444 19.50 15.85 15.73
C PHE A 444 20.84 15.90 14.97
N ALA A 445 21.45 17.08 14.81
CA ALA A 445 22.77 17.17 14.18
C ALA A 445 23.85 16.39 14.96
N VAL A 446 23.77 16.42 16.30
CA VAL A 446 24.73 15.74 17.19
C VAL A 446 24.54 14.22 17.11
N ASP A 447 23.38 13.72 17.51
CA ASP A 447 23.18 12.27 17.72
C ASP A 447 22.99 11.50 16.41
N ALA A 448 22.27 12.09 15.44
CA ALA A 448 21.91 11.42 14.19
C ALA A 448 22.86 11.70 13.02
N CYS A 449 23.70 12.74 13.10
CA CYS A 449 24.64 13.08 12.02
C CYS A 449 26.11 12.95 12.44
N LEU A 450 26.54 13.65 13.50
CA LEU A 450 27.95 13.68 13.93
C LEU A 450 28.38 12.41 14.66
N GLN A 451 27.57 11.92 15.61
CA GLN A 451 27.88 10.71 16.38
C GLN A 451 27.61 9.42 15.60
N MET A 452 26.72 9.45 14.60
CA MET A 452 26.34 8.28 13.81
C MET A 452 27.54 7.44 13.29
N PRO A 453 28.57 8.02 12.62
CA PRO A 453 29.75 7.27 12.18
C PRO A 453 30.69 6.82 13.31
N LEU A 454 30.61 7.43 14.48
CA LEU A 454 31.48 7.14 15.63
C LEU A 454 30.99 5.93 16.44
N ARG A 455 29.75 5.49 16.22
CA ARG A 455 29.18 4.34 16.92
C ARG A 455 29.88 3.03 16.51
N PRO A 456 30.23 2.15 17.46
CA PRO A 456 31.04 0.96 17.19
C PRO A 456 30.43 0.05 16.10
N GLY A 457 29.10 -0.13 16.12
CA GLY A 457 28.38 -0.96 15.16
C GLY A 457 28.08 -0.35 13.79
N PHE A 458 28.49 0.90 13.51
CA PHE A 458 28.09 1.57 12.26
C PHE A 458 28.87 1.06 11.03
N PRO A 459 28.25 0.47 9.99
CA PRO A 459 28.98 -0.21 8.92
C PRO A 459 29.63 0.76 7.90
N LEU A 460 30.74 1.42 8.24
CA LEU A 460 31.40 2.46 7.43
C LEU A 460 31.72 2.07 5.98
N LYS A 461 31.91 0.78 5.70
CA LYS A 461 32.22 0.26 4.35
C LYS A 461 30.98 -0.08 3.51
N ASP A 462 29.80 -0.11 4.12
CA ASP A 462 28.54 -0.44 3.44
C ASP A 462 28.05 0.72 2.54
N ALA A 463 27.47 0.38 1.40
CA ALA A 463 26.96 1.37 0.45
C ALA A 463 25.75 2.15 1.02
N GLY A 464 24.88 1.47 1.77
CA GLY A 464 23.77 2.11 2.48
C GLY A 464 24.25 3.08 3.55
N ALA A 465 25.30 2.72 4.28
CA ALA A 465 25.97 3.60 5.24
C ALA A 465 26.55 4.87 4.58
N ALA A 466 27.22 4.70 3.45
CA ALA A 466 27.75 5.82 2.67
C ALA A 466 26.63 6.75 2.18
N MET A 467 25.46 6.22 1.81
CA MET A 467 24.29 7.03 1.45
C MET A 467 23.70 7.78 2.65
N ALA A 468 23.58 7.12 3.81
CA ALA A 468 23.08 7.76 5.03
C ALA A 468 24.01 8.89 5.51
N LEU A 469 25.33 8.65 5.52
CA LEU A 469 26.33 9.70 5.82
C LEU A 469 26.31 10.83 4.79
N GLY A 470 26.01 10.51 3.53
CA GLY A 470 25.83 11.52 2.48
C GLY A 470 24.68 12.47 2.77
N GLU A 471 23.54 11.96 3.25
CA GLU A 471 22.43 12.80 3.68
C GLU A 471 22.74 13.54 4.99
N ALA A 472 23.44 12.91 5.95
CA ALA A 472 23.90 13.57 7.17
C ALA A 472 24.82 14.76 6.88
N ALA A 473 25.77 14.61 5.96
CA ALA A 473 26.64 15.71 5.52
C ALA A 473 25.84 16.86 4.89
N LYS A 474 24.83 16.56 4.05
CA LYS A 474 23.95 17.59 3.47
C LYS A 474 23.10 18.27 4.55
N PHE A 475 22.60 17.51 5.53
CA PHE A 475 21.86 18.07 6.66
C PHE A 475 22.73 19.03 7.48
N LEU A 476 23.96 18.62 7.83
CA LEU A 476 24.91 19.45 8.57
C LEU A 476 25.24 20.75 7.82
N LEU A 477 25.47 20.68 6.50
CA LEU A 477 25.67 21.88 5.67
C LEU A 477 24.43 22.78 5.65
N LEU A 478 23.23 22.18 5.58
CA LEU A 478 21.97 22.93 5.62
C LEU A 478 21.82 23.67 6.95
N VAL A 479 22.01 23.00 8.09
CA VAL A 479 21.89 23.67 9.40
C VAL A 479 23.03 24.67 9.66
N ALA A 480 24.25 24.41 9.16
CA ALA A 480 25.37 25.35 9.25
C ALA A 480 25.11 26.62 8.43
N GLU A 481 24.45 26.50 7.28
CA GLU A 481 24.00 27.67 6.51
C GLU A 481 22.99 28.53 7.29
N ARG A 482 22.16 27.91 8.14
CA ARG A 482 21.16 28.63 8.95
C ARG A 482 21.75 29.19 10.24
N ARG A 483 22.60 28.43 10.93
CA ARG A 483 23.14 28.73 12.27
C ARG A 483 24.58 28.21 12.38
N PRO A 484 25.56 28.89 11.77
CA PRO A 484 26.92 28.38 11.64
C PRO A 484 27.60 28.19 13.00
N GLU A 485 27.50 29.17 13.90
CA GLU A 485 28.22 29.17 15.18
C GLU A 485 27.87 27.95 16.06
N ARG A 486 26.58 27.63 16.19
CA ARG A 486 26.12 26.48 17.00
C ARG A 486 26.59 25.15 16.41
N VAL A 487 26.47 24.99 15.09
CA VAL A 487 26.85 23.74 14.41
C VAL A 487 28.36 23.52 14.48
N LEU A 488 29.16 24.58 14.34
CA LEU A 488 30.61 24.53 14.47
C LEU A 488 31.03 24.14 15.90
N ALA A 489 30.41 24.74 16.93
CA ALA A 489 30.69 24.41 18.32
C ALA A 489 30.42 22.93 18.63
N HIS A 490 29.27 22.40 18.20
CA HIS A 490 28.95 20.98 18.35
C HIS A 490 29.90 20.06 17.58
N THR A 491 30.30 20.46 16.37
CA THR A 491 31.26 19.68 15.57
C THR A 491 32.62 19.59 16.26
N GLN A 492 33.12 20.69 16.83
CA GLN A 492 34.36 20.71 17.59
C GLN A 492 34.27 19.86 18.86
N ALA A 493 33.14 19.92 19.56
CA ALA A 493 32.93 19.16 20.79
C ALA A 493 32.85 17.64 20.53
N VAL A 494 32.07 17.21 19.53
CA VAL A 494 31.86 15.79 19.22
C VAL A 494 33.11 15.15 18.62
N LEU A 495 33.84 15.87 17.77
CA LEU A 495 35.06 15.40 17.14
C LEU A 495 36.33 15.78 17.92
N ALA A 496 36.19 16.13 19.20
CA ALA A 496 37.33 16.48 20.04
C ALA A 496 38.35 15.33 20.05
N GLY A 497 39.59 15.63 19.65
CA GLY A 497 40.67 14.65 19.55
C GLY A 497 40.78 13.92 18.20
N SER A 498 39.83 14.09 17.27
CA SER A 498 39.99 13.62 15.89
C SER A 498 40.80 14.61 15.06
N ALA A 499 41.70 14.11 14.22
CA ALA A 499 42.46 14.94 13.28
C ALA A 499 41.54 15.60 12.23
N THR A 500 40.33 15.06 12.04
CA THR A 500 39.35 15.55 11.06
C THR A 500 38.51 16.73 11.54
N ALA A 501 38.56 17.09 12.83
CA ALA A 501 37.70 18.12 13.41
C ALA A 501 37.86 19.49 12.72
N ALA A 502 39.11 19.93 12.51
CA ALA A 502 39.38 21.20 11.84
C ALA A 502 38.89 21.21 10.39
N GLU A 503 39.13 20.12 9.65
CA GLU A 503 38.69 19.94 8.26
C GLU A 503 37.14 19.99 8.16
N ALA A 504 36.44 19.32 9.08
CA ALA A 504 34.98 19.35 9.17
C ALA A 504 34.45 20.77 9.41
N CYS A 505 35.03 21.50 10.37
CA CYS A 505 34.65 22.88 10.66
C CYS A 505 34.90 23.81 9.47
N THR A 506 36.02 23.68 8.76
CA THR A 506 36.30 24.47 7.55
C THR A 506 35.26 24.21 6.46
N LEU A 507 34.89 22.95 6.22
CA LEU A 507 33.87 22.59 5.23
C LEU A 507 32.48 23.12 5.60
N LEU A 508 32.13 23.11 6.90
CA LEU A 508 30.85 23.64 7.38
C LEU A 508 30.80 25.17 7.32
N ALA A 509 31.92 25.86 7.56
CA ALA A 509 32.03 27.30 7.44
C ALA A 509 32.03 27.79 5.98
N GLY A 510 32.56 27.00 5.05
CA GLY A 510 32.72 27.36 3.63
C GLY A 510 31.43 27.40 2.80
N GLY A 511 30.30 26.93 3.32
CA GLY A 511 29.02 26.95 2.61
C GLY A 511 28.93 25.97 1.41
N VAL A 512 27.84 26.11 0.63
CA VAL A 512 27.30 25.14 -0.33
C VAL A 512 28.36 24.49 -1.26
N GLY A 513 28.33 23.16 -1.36
CA GLY A 513 29.12 22.37 -2.33
C GLY A 513 30.01 21.27 -1.72
N GLY A 514 30.22 21.30 -0.40
CA GLY A 514 31.12 20.38 0.31
C GLY A 514 30.57 19.00 0.67
N GLY A 515 29.33 18.64 0.29
CA GLY A 515 28.66 17.42 0.79
C GLY A 515 29.48 16.12 0.63
N PRO A 516 30.03 15.82 -0.56
CA PRO A 516 30.88 14.65 -0.76
C PRO A 516 32.20 14.70 0.04
N ALA A 517 32.76 15.90 0.24
CA ALA A 517 33.98 16.10 1.02
C ALA A 517 33.69 15.87 2.51
N LEU A 518 32.66 16.52 3.06
CA LEU A 518 32.26 16.38 4.45
C LEU A 518 31.88 14.94 4.79
N ARG A 519 31.21 14.22 3.87
CA ARG A 519 30.98 12.78 4.03
C ARG A 519 32.28 12.01 4.22
N LYS A 520 33.31 12.25 3.39
CA LYS A 520 34.61 11.57 3.52
C LYS A 520 35.29 11.88 4.86
N VAL A 521 35.19 13.13 5.31
CA VAL A 521 35.72 13.57 6.61
C VAL A 521 35.02 12.81 7.75
N LEU A 522 33.68 12.73 7.73
CA LEU A 522 32.91 11.97 8.72
C LEU A 522 33.22 10.46 8.69
N THR A 523 33.44 9.87 7.51
CA THR A 523 33.88 8.47 7.40
C THR A 523 35.24 8.25 8.06
N ARG A 524 36.22 9.14 7.79
CA ARG A 524 37.54 9.08 8.42
C ARG A 524 37.47 9.25 9.94
N ALA A 525 36.63 10.16 10.43
CA ALA A 525 36.39 10.32 11.86
C ALA A 525 35.92 9.02 12.54
N GLY A 526 35.01 8.30 11.89
CA GLY A 526 34.55 6.98 12.37
C GLY A 526 35.65 5.91 12.35
N GLU A 527 36.53 5.93 11.34
CA GLU A 527 37.69 5.03 11.27
C GLU A 527 38.71 5.32 12.38
N GLU A 528 39.00 6.59 12.64
CA GLU A 528 39.86 7.04 13.75
C GLU A 528 39.30 6.61 15.10
N ALA A 529 38.01 6.80 15.34
CA ALA A 529 37.34 6.40 16.58
C ALA A 529 37.43 4.88 16.82
N ARG A 530 37.30 4.07 15.76
CA ARG A 530 37.46 2.61 15.84
C ARG A 530 38.90 2.19 16.13
N ALA A 531 39.87 2.85 15.50
CA ALA A 531 41.28 2.58 15.74
C ALA A 531 41.67 2.91 17.19
N ALA A 532 41.10 3.97 17.77
CA ALA A 532 41.30 4.34 19.17
C ALA A 532 40.66 3.35 20.17
N ALA A 533 39.57 2.67 19.78
CA ALA A 533 38.88 1.69 20.63
C ALA A 533 39.53 0.28 20.60
N ALA A 534 40.21 -0.08 19.50
CA ALA A 534 40.85 -1.39 19.32
C ALA A 534 41.83 -1.83 20.45
N PRO A 535 42.69 -0.97 21.04
CA PRO A 535 43.56 -1.39 22.14
C PRO A 535 42.84 -1.67 23.47
N ALA A 536 41.59 -1.23 23.64
CA ALA A 536 40.82 -1.48 24.87
C ALA A 536 40.08 -2.82 24.87
N GLU A 537 39.70 -3.34 23.69
CA GLU A 537 39.07 -4.67 23.55
C GLU A 537 40.05 -5.84 23.64
N ALA A 538 41.36 -5.61 23.39
CA ALA A 538 42.39 -6.65 23.51
C ALA A 538 42.92 -6.84 24.95
N ALA A 539 42.49 -6.00 25.89
CA ALA A 539 42.88 -6.05 27.31
C ALA A 539 41.79 -6.62 28.25
N LEU A 540 40.65 -7.03 27.68
CA LEU A 540 39.57 -7.81 28.28
C LEU A 540 39.60 -9.22 27.69
#